data_AF-A0A126PDJ1-F1
#
_entry.id   AF-A0A126PDJ1-F1
#
_cell.length_a   1.000
_cell.length_b   1.000
_cell.length_c   1.000
_cell.angle_alpha   90.00
_cell.angle_beta   90.00
_cell.angle_gamma   90.00
#
_symmetry.space_group_name_H-M   'P 1'
#
loop_
_entity.id
_entity.type
_entity.pdbx_description
1 polymer ?
#
loop_
_entity_poly.entity_id
_entity_poly.type
_entity_poly.pdbx_seq_one_letter_code
_entity_poly.pdbx_strand_id
1 'polypeptide(L)'
;MTLYEFNQLPYERQLVAVFDTGTYLARRWEEEDGVNLYHLPGGFFVELYYDTHRHELVRLRSFTRAAGGLRRVGAAAGRVMISMTGDSRQLTRLNRRTGVE
;
A
#
# COMPACT_ATOMS: atom_id res chain seq x y z
N MET A 1 -15.68 -6.09 0.01
CA MET A 1 -15.71 -4.62 0.02
C MET A 1 -15.00 -4.08 -1.20
N THR A 2 -15.66 -3.26 -1.99
CA THR A 2 -15.14 -2.54 -3.16
C THR A 2 -14.53 -1.18 -2.76
N LEU A 3 -13.81 -0.53 -3.68
CA LEU A 3 -13.29 0.83 -3.46
C LEU A 3 -14.41 1.83 -3.13
N TYR A 4 -15.55 1.72 -3.81
CA TYR A 4 -16.69 2.62 -3.58
C TYR A 4 -17.26 2.45 -2.17
N GLU A 5 -17.52 1.21 -1.76
CA GLU A 5 -18.01 0.89 -0.41
C GLU A 5 -17.04 1.37 0.66
N PHE A 6 -15.73 1.17 0.45
CA PHE A 6 -14.69 1.63 1.37
C PHE A 6 -14.72 3.15 1.55
N ASN A 7 -14.84 3.92 0.47
CA ASN A 7 -14.87 5.38 0.51
C ASN A 7 -16.14 5.96 1.16
N GLN A 8 -17.21 5.17 1.32
CA GLN A 8 -18.40 5.57 2.06
C GLN A 8 -18.27 5.35 3.57
N LEU A 9 -17.25 4.60 4.02
CA LEU A 9 -17.02 4.37 5.44
C LEU A 9 -16.47 5.63 6.12
N PRO A 10 -16.85 5.90 7.39
CA PRO A 10 -16.14 6.84 8.25
C PRO A 10 -14.67 6.46 8.40
N TYR A 11 -13.82 7.46 8.67
CA TYR A 11 -12.36 7.31 8.76
C TYR A 11 -11.94 6.16 9.70
N GLU A 12 -12.55 6.05 10.88
CA GLU A 12 -12.24 5.01 11.87
C GLU A 12 -12.58 3.61 11.34
N ARG A 13 -13.67 3.49 10.57
CA ARG A 13 -14.08 2.24 9.94
C ARG A 13 -13.20 1.87 8.76
N GLN A 14 -12.70 2.86 8.01
CA GLN A 14 -11.68 2.64 6.99
C GLN A 14 -10.40 2.08 7.61
N LEU A 15 -9.93 2.65 8.72
CA LEU A 15 -8.75 2.15 9.45
C LEU A 15 -8.92 0.70 9.88
N VAL A 16 -10.05 0.38 10.54
CA VAL A 16 -10.35 -0.99 10.96
C VAL A 16 -10.31 -1.93 9.77
N ALA A 17 -10.95 -1.57 8.66
CA ALA A 17 -10.98 -2.43 7.48
C ALA A 17 -9.58 -2.65 6.86
N VAL A 18 -8.72 -1.62 6.86
CA VAL A 18 -7.33 -1.73 6.40
C VAL A 18 -6.53 -2.68 7.29
N PHE A 19 -6.62 -2.56 8.61
CA PHE A 19 -5.85 -3.40 9.52
C PHE A 19 -6.38 -4.84 9.63
N ASP A 20 -7.70 -5.02 9.54
CA ASP A 20 -8.35 -6.33 9.66
C ASP A 20 -8.21 -7.16 8.37
N THR A 21 -8.36 -6.52 7.20
CA THR A 21 -8.46 -7.24 5.92
C THR A 21 -7.33 -6.93 4.93
N GLY A 22 -6.57 -5.86 5.17
CA GLY A 22 -5.53 -5.40 4.26
C GLY A 22 -4.26 -6.26 4.35
N THR A 23 -3.69 -6.60 3.20
CA THR A 23 -2.35 -7.18 3.10
C THR A 23 -1.33 -6.05 3.01
N TYR A 24 -0.47 -5.91 4.01
CA TYR A 24 0.65 -4.97 3.96
C TYR A 24 1.62 -5.31 2.83
N LEU A 25 1.97 -4.32 2.02
CA LEU A 25 2.88 -4.50 0.88
C LEU A 25 4.22 -3.82 1.08
N ALA A 26 4.21 -2.57 1.51
CA ALA A 26 5.42 -1.76 1.60
C ALA A 26 5.24 -0.55 2.51
N ARG A 27 6.36 0.04 2.90
CA ARG A 27 6.44 1.36 3.52
C ARG A 27 7.42 2.21 2.74
N ARG A 28 7.08 3.48 2.51
CA ARG A 28 8.04 4.53 2.14
C ARG A 28 8.15 5.54 3.27
N TRP A 29 9.33 6.14 3.38
CA TRP A 29 9.57 7.30 4.23
C TRP A 29 9.76 8.49 3.31
N GLU A 30 9.02 9.56 3.54
CA GLU A 30 9.22 10.85 2.89
C GLU A 30 9.58 11.86 3.97
N GLU A 31 10.89 12.10 4.15
CA GLU A 31 11.51 12.97 5.17
C GLU A 31 10.96 12.76 6.59
N GLU A 32 9.77 13.27 6.87
CA GLU A 32 9.10 13.31 8.17
C GLU A 32 7.78 12.52 8.22
N ASP A 33 7.35 11.92 7.10
CA ASP A 33 6.13 11.14 6.99
C ASP A 33 6.40 9.67 6.62
N GLY A 34 5.68 8.77 7.28
CA GLY A 34 5.63 7.36 6.93
C GLY A 34 4.39 7.04 6.12
N VAL A 35 4.53 6.43 4.95
CA VAL A 35 3.37 5.94 4.17
C VAL A 35 3.41 4.42 4.07
N ASN A 36 2.39 3.77 4.62
CA ASN A 36 2.19 2.32 4.52
C ASN A 36 1.22 2.00 3.37
N LEU A 37 1.58 1.06 2.51
CA LEU A 37 0.76 0.60 1.41
C LEU A 37 0.14 -0.76 1.74
N TYR A 38 -1.18 -0.84 1.60
CA TYR A 38 -1.96 -2.06 1.76
C TYR A 38 -2.71 -2.41 0.48
N HIS A 39 -2.90 -3.70 0.24
CA HIS A 39 -3.81 -4.23 -0.78
C HIS A 39 -5.01 -4.89 -0.10
N LEU A 40 -6.23 -4.48 -0.47
CA LEU A 40 -7.46 -5.00 0.12
C LEU A 40 -8.11 -6.05 -0.80
N PRO A 41 -8.90 -7.01 -0.26
CA PRO A 41 -9.50 -8.10 -1.03
C PRO A 41 -10.39 -7.65 -2.20
N GLY A 42 -10.88 -6.41 -2.18
CA GLY A 42 -11.65 -5.80 -3.27
C GLY A 42 -10.85 -5.42 -4.52
N GLY A 43 -9.55 -5.72 -4.56
CA GLY A 43 -8.68 -5.44 -5.71
C GLY A 43 -8.25 -3.97 -5.82
N PHE A 44 -8.17 -3.27 -4.70
CA PHE A 44 -7.70 -1.89 -4.62
C PHE A 44 -6.63 -1.72 -3.54
N PHE A 45 -5.98 -0.57 -3.57
CA PHE A 45 -4.86 -0.23 -2.70
C PHE A 45 -5.23 0.91 -1.77
N VAL A 46 -4.60 0.93 -0.60
CA VAL A 46 -4.72 2.02 0.37
C VAL A 46 -3.34 2.46 0.85
N GLU A 47 -3.04 3.73 0.68
CA GLU A 47 -1.94 4.43 1.35
C GLU A 47 -2.45 4.94 2.71
N LEU A 48 -1.77 4.56 3.77
CA LEU A 48 -2.01 5.02 5.14
C LEU A 48 -0.84 5.91 5.57
N TYR A 49 -1.13 7.18 5.81
CA TYR A 49 -0.16 8.21 6.17
C TYR A 49 -0.03 8.32 7.68
N TYR A 50 1.21 8.27 8.15
CA TYR A 50 1.59 8.36 9.55
C TYR A 50 2.52 9.56 9.72
N ASP A 51 2.09 10.50 10.56
CA ASP A 51 2.89 11.66 10.96
C ASP A 51 3.87 11.22 12.06
N THR A 52 5.16 11.31 11.77
CA THR A 52 6.19 10.83 12.70
C THR A 52 6.52 11.81 13.82
N HIS A 53 6.07 13.07 13.74
CA HIS A 53 6.23 14.04 14.81
C HIS A 53 5.12 13.93 15.84
N ARG A 54 3.89 13.77 15.35
CA ARG A 54 2.68 13.68 16.17
C ARG A 54 2.35 12.26 16.60
N HIS A 55 3.03 11.27 16.03
CA HIS A 55 2.82 9.84 16.27
C HIS A 55 1.37 9.39 16.01
N GLU A 56 0.76 9.92 14.95
CA GLU A 56 -0.65 9.66 14.64
C GLU A 56 -0.87 9.29 13.17
N LEU A 57 -1.94 8.53 12.92
CA LEU A 57 -2.41 8.27 11.57
C LEU A 57 -3.23 9.49 11.12
N VAL A 58 -2.81 10.15 10.05
CA VAL A 58 -3.38 11.44 9.65
C VAL A 58 -4.32 11.34 8.46
N ARG A 59 -4.16 10.30 7.62
CA ARG A 59 -4.90 10.20 6.36
C ARG A 59 -4.88 8.79 5.77
N LEU A 60 -5.95 8.45 5.05
CA LEU A 60 -5.94 7.35 4.08
C LEU A 60 -6.18 7.89 2.67
N ARG A 61 -5.57 7.24 1.69
CA ARG A 61 -5.87 7.44 0.27
C ARG A 61 -6.02 6.09 -0.41
N SER A 62 -7.19 5.84 -0.98
CA SER A 62 -7.48 4.60 -1.70
C SER A 62 -7.48 4.80 -3.22
N PHE A 63 -6.99 3.82 -3.98
CA PHE A 63 -6.98 3.87 -5.44
C PHE A 63 -6.98 2.47 -6.06
N THR A 64 -7.47 2.35 -7.29
CA THR A 64 -7.27 1.15 -8.12
C THR A 64 -6.06 1.33 -9.01
N ARG A 65 -5.48 0.23 -9.50
CA ARG A 65 -4.46 0.31 -10.54
C ARG A 65 -5.09 0.90 -11.80
N ALA A 66 -4.49 1.94 -12.37
CA ALA A 66 -4.92 2.44 -13.67
C ALA A 66 -4.82 1.31 -14.71
N ALA A 67 -5.76 1.24 -15.64
CA ALA A 67 -5.84 0.17 -16.64
C ALA A 67 -4.67 0.14 -17.65
N GLY A 68 -3.70 1.05 -17.55
CA GLY A 68 -2.52 1.10 -18.42
C GLY A 68 -1.23 0.74 -17.70
N GLY A 69 -0.59 -0.37 -18.09
CA GLY A 69 0.87 -0.49 -18.01
C GLY A 69 1.46 -1.39 -16.93
N LEU A 70 0.97 -2.63 -16.73
CA LEU A 70 1.81 -3.67 -16.14
C LEU A 70 2.61 -4.35 -17.26
N ARG A 71 3.80 -3.82 -17.57
CA ARG A 71 4.76 -4.53 -18.43
C ARG A 71 5.63 -5.42 -17.54
N ARG A 72 5.52 -6.74 -17.71
CA ARG A 72 6.41 -7.71 -17.07
C ARG A 72 7.86 -7.37 -17.45
N VAL A 73 8.68 -6.96 -16.49
CA VAL A 73 10.13 -6.97 -16.64
C VAL A 73 10.62 -8.30 -16.05
N GLY A 74 11.42 -9.02 -16.83
CA GLY A 74 11.75 -10.43 -16.61
C GLY A 74 12.22 -10.78 -15.19
N ALA A 75 11.79 -11.96 -14.73
CA ALA A 75 12.17 -12.53 -13.45
C ALA A 75 13.55 -13.20 -13.58
N ALA A 76 14.53 -12.71 -12.81
CA ALA A 76 15.67 -13.49 -12.39
C ALA A 76 15.54 -13.72 -10.88
N ALA A 77 15.38 -14.99 -10.49
CA ALA A 77 15.37 -15.51 -9.12
C ALA A 77 14.41 -14.80 -8.12
N GLY A 78 13.17 -15.30 -8.03
CA GLY A 78 12.39 -15.26 -6.79
C GLY A 78 11.92 -13.89 -6.26
N ARG A 79 11.87 -12.84 -7.09
CA ARG A 79 11.34 -11.52 -6.72
C ARG A 79 10.36 -11.01 -7.77
N VAL A 80 9.09 -10.88 -7.38
CA VAL A 80 8.11 -10.12 -8.17
C VAL A 80 8.29 -8.64 -7.82
N MET A 81 8.95 -7.88 -8.69
CA MET A 81 8.93 -6.41 -8.61
C MET A 81 7.70 -5.90 -9.33
N ILE A 82 6.79 -5.28 -8.58
CA ILE A 82 5.67 -4.52 -9.14
C ILE A 82 6.15 -3.07 -9.24
N SER A 83 6.54 -2.63 -10.44
CA SER A 83 6.80 -1.23 -10.73
C SER A 83 5.49 -0.60 -11.20
N MET A 84 4.99 0.41 -10.47
CA MET A 84 3.87 1.24 -10.91
C MET A 84 4.42 2.46 -11.64
N THR A 85 4.34 2.44 -12.96
CA THR A 85 4.81 3.56 -13.79
C THR A 85 3.81 4.70 -13.67
N GLY A 86 4.10 5.64 -12.78
CA GLY A 86 3.32 6.85 -12.52
C GLY A 86 3.99 7.62 -11.38
N ASP A 87 4.98 8.43 -11.75
CA ASP A 87 5.90 9.21 -10.90
C ASP A 87 7.15 8.47 -10.38
N SER A 88 8.29 8.85 -10.96
CA SER A 88 9.57 8.13 -11.03
C SER A 88 10.46 8.26 -9.79
N ARG A 89 9.93 8.06 -8.59
CA ARG A 89 10.76 8.04 -7.36
C ARG A 89 10.78 6.68 -6.64
N GLN A 90 10.39 5.62 -7.32
CA GLN A 90 10.31 4.28 -6.73
C GLN A 90 11.64 3.51 -6.76
N LEU A 91 11.79 2.71 -5.69
CA LEU A 91 12.32 1.34 -5.61
C LEU A 91 13.56 1.21 -4.73
N THR A 92 13.40 0.96 -3.42
CA THR A 92 14.39 0.14 -2.70
C THR A 92 13.80 -0.64 -1.51
N ARG A 93 13.95 -1.98 -1.60
CA ARG A 93 13.98 -3.04 -0.55
C ARG A 93 12.68 -3.43 0.16
N LEU A 94 11.92 -4.30 -0.51
CA LEU A 94 11.11 -5.34 0.15
C LEU A 94 12.05 -6.40 0.76
N ASN A 95 12.12 -6.48 2.10
CA ASN A 95 12.74 -7.59 2.81
C ASN A 95 11.69 -8.46 3.53
N ARG A 96 11.90 -9.77 3.36
CA ARG A 96 11.17 -10.89 3.98
C ARG A 96 11.08 -10.75 5.49
N ARG A 97 9.96 -11.17 6.07
CA ARG A 97 9.92 -12.20 7.13
C ARG A 97 8.50 -12.77 7.22
N THR A 98 8.20 -13.71 6.33
CA THR A 98 7.35 -14.84 6.69
C THR A 98 8.20 -15.76 7.56
N GLY A 99 7.68 -16.15 8.73
CA GLY A 99 8.33 -17.07 9.64
C GLY A 99 8.52 -18.46 9.04
N VAL A 100 9.59 -19.12 9.47
CA VAL A 100 9.73 -20.57 9.54
C VAL A 100 10.51 -20.83 10.83
N GLU A 101 9.84 -21.56 11.73
CA GLU A 101 10.32 -22.28 12.94
C GLU A 101 11.06 -21.51 14.04
#